data_AF-A0A971BT02-F1
#
_entry.id   AF-A0A971BT02-F1
#
_cell.length_a   1.000
_cell.length_b   1.000
_cell.length_c   1.000
_cell.angle_alpha   90.00
_cell.angle_beta   90.00
_cell.angle_gamma   90.00
#
_symmetry.space_group_name_H-M   'P 1'
#
loop_
_entity.id
_entity.type
_entity.pdbx_description
1 polymer ?
#
loop_
_entity_poly.entity_id
_entity_poly.type
_entity_poly.pdbx_seq_one_letter_code
_entity_poly.pdbx_strand_id
1 'polypeptide(L)'
;MTDKSEWSEGEFVLLLSRSDLPDTGFGEIIPERDKEAIVVVRSGVHNFHTGGDTSMLSEMMLSLLGSKDTLVTCPICKVSF
;
A
#
# COMPACT_ATOMS: atom_id res chain seq x y z
N MET A 1 -11.74 15.89 -14.19
CA MET A 1 -11.31 14.48 -14.23
C MET A 1 -10.65 14.25 -12.89
N THR A 2 -11.25 13.42 -12.03
CA THR A 2 -10.66 13.09 -10.73
C THR A 2 -9.33 12.40 -10.99
N ASP A 3 -8.26 12.94 -10.43
CA ASP A 3 -6.91 12.44 -10.60
C ASP A 3 -6.83 11.06 -9.96
N LYS A 4 -7.05 10.00 -10.76
CA LYS A 4 -6.99 8.60 -10.31
C LYS A 4 -5.59 8.20 -9.82
N SER A 5 -4.61 9.11 -9.89
CA SER A 5 -3.24 8.87 -9.46
C SER A 5 -3.08 8.92 -7.94
N GLU A 6 -3.84 9.77 -7.25
CA GLU A 6 -3.67 9.97 -5.81
C GLU A 6 -4.47 8.93 -5.00
N TRP A 7 -3.78 8.14 -4.19
CA TRP A 7 -4.40 7.24 -3.22
C TRP A 7 -4.90 8.03 -2.02
N SER A 8 -6.13 7.74 -1.60
CA SER A 8 -6.65 8.23 -0.32
C SER A 8 -6.12 7.41 0.85
N GLU A 9 -6.18 8.01 2.04
CA GLU A 9 -5.79 7.35 3.29
C GLU A 9 -6.57 6.05 3.51
N GLY A 10 -7.89 6.06 3.28
CA GLY A 10 -8.75 4.91 3.48
C GLY A 10 -8.43 3.74 2.54
N GLU A 11 -8.17 4.01 1.25
CA GLU A 11 -7.76 2.98 0.30
C GLU A 11 -6.43 2.35 0.71
N PHE A 12 -5.47 3.16 1.14
CA PHE A 12 -4.17 2.67 1.58
C PHE A 12 -4.27 1.85 2.87
N VAL A 13 -5.06 2.29 3.85
CA VAL A 13 -5.32 1.52 5.08
C VAL A 13 -5.99 0.19 4.76
N LEU A 14 -6.97 0.17 3.84
CA LEU A 14 -7.60 -1.08 3.39
C LEU A 14 -6.58 -2.03 2.76
N LEU A 15 -5.70 -1.50 1.90
CA LEU A 15 -4.62 -2.27 1.28
C LEU A 15 -3.70 -2.91 2.33
N LEU A 16 -3.26 -2.15 3.34
CA LEU A 16 -2.39 -2.64 4.42
C LEU A 16 -3.09 -3.67 5.31
N SER A 17 -4.40 -3.49 5.57
CA SER A 17 -5.20 -4.39 6.41
C SER A 17 -5.46 -5.77 5.79
N ARG A 18 -5.10 -5.94 4.51
CA ARG A 18 -5.30 -7.17 3.71
C ARG A 18 -3.99 -7.63 3.08
N SER A 19 -2.91 -7.57 3.86
CA SER A 19 -1.58 -8.02 3.41
C SER A 19 -1.58 -9.46 2.89
N ASP A 20 -2.51 -10.31 3.34
CA ASP A 20 -2.70 -11.71 2.96
C ASP A 20 -3.36 -11.90 1.58
N LEU A 21 -4.19 -10.94 1.14
CA LEU A 21 -4.86 -11.04 -0.16
C LEU A 21 -3.87 -10.94 -1.33
N PRO A 22 -4.11 -11.69 -2.42
CA PRO A 22 -3.37 -11.52 -3.67
C PRO A 22 -3.80 -10.23 -4.36
N ASP A 23 -2.94 -9.69 -5.23
CA ASP A 23 -3.18 -8.40 -5.91
C ASP A 23 -4.47 -8.40 -6.75
N THR A 24 -4.86 -9.55 -7.30
CA THR A 24 -6.12 -9.71 -8.05
C THR A 24 -7.37 -9.68 -7.19
N GLY A 25 -7.24 -9.84 -5.86
CA GLY A 25 -8.36 -9.89 -4.91
C GLY A 25 -8.86 -8.52 -4.46
N PHE A 26 -8.24 -7.43 -4.90
CA PHE A 26 -8.59 -6.07 -4.44
C PHE A 26 -9.62 -5.36 -5.33
N GLY A 27 -9.94 -5.89 -6.52
CA GLY A 27 -10.91 -5.24 -7.42
C GLY A 27 -12.32 -5.07 -6.85
N GLU A 28 -12.69 -5.88 -5.84
CA GLU A 28 -13.96 -5.76 -5.12
C GLU A 28 -13.87 -4.86 -3.88
N ILE A 29 -12.66 -4.58 -3.39
CA ILE A 29 -12.39 -3.85 -2.14
C ILE A 29 -12.05 -2.39 -2.43
N ILE A 30 -11.25 -2.18 -3.48
CA ILE A 30 -10.79 -0.88 -3.94
C ILE A 30 -11.08 -0.80 -5.45
N PRO A 31 -12.36 -0.75 -5.86
CA PRO A 31 -12.76 -0.86 -7.26
C PRO A 31 -12.23 0.27 -8.15
N GLU A 32 -11.80 1.38 -7.56
CA GLU A 32 -11.18 2.51 -8.23
C GLU A 32 -9.72 2.24 -8.67
N ARG A 33 -9.08 1.21 -8.11
CA ARG A 33 -7.68 0.86 -8.39
C ARG A 33 -7.58 -0.39 -9.27
N ASP A 34 -6.81 -0.27 -10.32
CA ASP A 34 -6.43 -1.42 -11.12
C ASP A 34 -5.32 -2.23 -10.43
N LYS A 35 -5.13 -3.45 -10.94
CA LYS A 35 -4.13 -4.39 -10.44
C LYS A 35 -2.72 -3.80 -10.48
N GLU A 36 -2.39 -3.01 -11.50
CA GLU A 36 -1.04 -2.45 -11.66
C GLU A 36 -0.74 -1.43 -10.55
N ALA A 37 -1.68 -0.54 -10.26
CA ALA A 37 -1.58 0.41 -9.15
C ALA A 37 -1.41 -0.32 -7.80
N ILE A 38 -2.19 -1.39 -7.57
CA ILE A 38 -2.08 -2.21 -6.36
C ILE A 38 -0.69 -2.84 -6.22
N VAL A 39 -0.16 -3.43 -7.30
CA VAL A 39 1.17 -4.05 -7.33
C VAL A 39 2.26 -3.02 -7.03
N VAL A 40 2.18 -1.83 -7.65
CA VAL A 40 3.15 -0.75 -7.46
C VAL A 40 3.18 -0.31 -6.00
N VAL A 41 2.02 -0.02 -5.40
CA VAL A 41 1.97 0.42 -4.00
C VAL A 41 2.43 -0.69 -3.05
N ARG A 42 2.02 -1.95 -3.25
CA ARG A 42 2.49 -3.08 -2.41
C ARG A 42 4.00 -3.29 -2.52
N SER A 43 4.58 -3.07 -3.70
CA SER A 43 6.03 -3.08 -3.90
C SER A 43 6.70 -1.92 -3.17
N GLY A 44 6.12 -0.72 -3.22
CA GLY A 44 6.59 0.44 -2.46
C GLY A 44 6.59 0.20 -0.95
N VAL A 45 5.54 -0.44 -0.40
CA VAL A 45 5.48 -0.84 1.02
C VAL A 45 6.60 -1.83 1.36
N HIS A 46 6.89 -2.79 0.48
CA HIS A 46 8.01 -3.71 0.66
C HIS A 46 9.37 -3.01 0.59
N ASN A 47 9.54 -2.06 -0.32
CA ASN A 47 10.76 -1.26 -0.40
C ASN A 47 10.94 -0.41 0.87
N PHE A 48 9.87 0.20 1.39
CA PHE A 48 9.93 0.92 2.67
C PHE A 48 10.41 0.00 3.80
N HIS A 49 9.82 -1.19 3.90
CA HIS A 49 10.19 -2.20 4.90
C HIS A 49 11.66 -2.64 4.81
N THR A 50 12.19 -2.76 3.59
CA THR A 50 13.56 -3.27 3.34
C THR A 50 14.60 -2.16 3.18
N GLY A 51 14.22 -0.89 3.32
CA GLY A 51 15.11 0.26 3.12
C GLY A 51 15.49 0.53 1.66
N GLY A 52 14.66 0.07 0.72
CA GLY A 52 14.79 0.31 -0.72
C GLY A 52 14.17 1.63 -1.19
N ASP A 53 13.93 1.73 -2.51
CA ASP A 53 13.36 2.93 -3.14
C ASP A 53 11.84 3.06 -2.90
N THR A 54 11.43 4.15 -2.27
CA THR A 54 10.03 4.46 -1.95
C THR A 54 9.47 5.64 -2.76
N SER A 55 10.15 6.06 -3.83
CA SER A 55 9.73 7.20 -4.67
C SER A 55 8.32 7.05 -5.27
N MET A 56 7.81 5.81 -5.35
CA MET A 56 6.46 5.49 -5.81
C MET A 56 5.36 5.71 -4.75
N LEU A 57 5.73 5.95 -3.50
CA LEU A 57 4.79 6.21 -2.40
C LEU A 57 4.63 7.72 -2.19
N SER A 58 3.41 8.16 -1.91
CA SER A 58 3.15 9.55 -1.55
C SER A 58 3.62 9.85 -0.12
N GLU A 59 3.78 11.13 0.21
CA GLU A 59 4.13 11.57 1.57
C GLU A 59 3.12 11.09 2.62
N MET A 60 1.84 11.02 2.27
CA MET A 60 0.78 10.49 3.12
C MET A 60 1.02 9.01 3.44
N MET A 61 1.34 8.20 2.43
CA MET A 61 1.64 6.78 2.62
C MET A 61 2.88 6.57 3.50
N LEU A 62 3.95 7.32 3.22
CA LEU A 62 5.19 7.25 4.00
C LEU A 62 4.96 7.64 5.46
N SER A 63 4.15 8.67 5.69
CA SER A 63 3.79 9.13 7.04
C SER A 63 3.02 8.05 7.81
N LEU A 64 2.09 7.36 7.14
CA LEU A 64 1.36 6.23 7.74
C LEU A 64 2.27 5.03 8.05
N LEU A 65 3.14 4.64 7.10
CA LEU A 65 4.08 3.53 7.29
C LEU A 65 5.11 3.80 8.39
N GLY A 66 5.50 5.07 8.59
CA GLY A 66 6.43 5.49 9.63
C GLY A 66 5.79 5.78 10.98
N SER A 67 4.46 5.67 11.10
CA SER A 67 3.75 5.92 12.34
C SER A 67 4.01 4.80 13.36
N LYS A 68 4.45 5.17 14.56
CA LYS A 68 4.72 4.20 15.66
C LYS A 68 3.46 3.57 16.23
N ASP A 69 2.29 4.11 15.90
CA ASP A 69 1.01 3.67 16.45
C ASP A 69 0.37 2.52 15.65
N THR A 70 0.92 2.19 14.48
CA THR A 70 0.37 1.15 13.60
C THR A 70 1.43 0.16 13.21
N LEU A 71 1.22 -1.11 13.58
CA LEU A 71 2.04 -2.22 13.10
C LEU A 71 1.60 -2.58 11.67
N VAL A 72 2.50 -2.45 10.71
CA VAL A 72 2.19 -2.73 9.29
C VAL A 72 2.76 -4.08 8.90
N THR A 73 1.94 -4.94 8.30
CA THR A 73 2.43 -6.22 7.76
C THR A 73 2.80 -6.07 6.29
N CYS A 74 4.07 -6.33 5.97
CA CYS A 74 4.56 -6.25 4.60
C CYS A 74 3.76 -7.23 3.70
N PRO A 75 3.14 -6.76 2.61
CA PRO A 75 2.33 -7.62 1.73
C PRO A 75 3.15 -8.66 0.97
N ILE A 76 4.48 -8.48 0.88
CA ILE A 76 5.40 -9.37 0.17
C ILE A 76 6.07 -10.33 1.16
N CYS A 77 6.77 -9.82 2.18
CA CYS A 77 7.52 -10.64 3.14
C CYS A 77 6.65 -11.30 4.21
N LYS A 78 5.42 -10.81 4.42
CA LYS A 78 4.53 -11.21 5.53
C LYS A 78 5.13 -10.99 6.93
N VAL A 79 6.10 -10.08 7.02
CA VAL A 79 6.73 -9.65 8.28
C VAL A 79 6.14 -8.30 8.68
N SER A 80 5.81 -8.17 9.95
CA SER A 80 5.34 -6.93 10.54
C SER A 80 6.51 -6.02 10.92
N PHE A 81 6.35 -4.72 10.71
CA PHE A 81 7.33 -3.69 11.05
C PHE A 81 6.64 -2.44 11.60
#